data_AF-A0A351SYZ9-F1
#
_entry.id   AF-A0A351SYZ9-F1
#
_cell.length_a   1.000
_cell.length_b   1.000
_cell.length_c   1.000
_cell.angle_alpha   90.00
_cell.angle_beta   90.00
_cell.angle_gamma   90.00
#
_symmetry.space_group_name_H-M   'P 1'
#
loop_
_entity.id
_entity.type
_entity.pdbx_description
1 polymer ?
#
loop_
_entity_poly.entity_id
_entity_poly.type
_entity_poly.pdbx_seq_one_letter_code
_entity_poly.pdbx_strand_id
1 'polypeptide(L)'
;MESERQNFEPAQRYYLRIHLYHRLLHGLLMASFLGLAATGMPLRFSDLAWAVGVAHAMGGFGAILFFHKSFAFLLTLCFFLHIASVFYLAFIRGEVGVFWGSASMVPQPRDFVEMLRHFRWFFGMGPKPQFGRFTYWEKFDYWAVFWGMAIIGITGYVMWFSSFFGSFLPGWLFNITLLIHADEALLAVWFIFTIHFFNSHFRPEKFPMDLVIFTGRLSERQLREERPAEYQELLEEGSLESIRTDSPPLWLRNFGRIIGFSVVVTGFLLFGLTLLAFLRE
;
A
#
# COMPACT_ATOMS: atom_id res chain seq x y z
N MET A 1 14.40 20.70 51.88
CA MET A 1 15.09 19.58 51.20
C MET A 1 14.04 18.80 50.42
N GLU A 2 13.60 19.38 49.31
CA GLU A 2 12.57 18.79 48.45
C GLU A 2 13.16 18.83 47.04
N SER A 3 14.09 17.91 46.81
CA SER A 3 14.76 17.78 45.51
C SER A 3 13.81 17.07 44.55
N GLU A 4 13.35 17.84 43.56
CA GLU A 4 13.17 17.41 42.17
C GLU A 4 12.97 15.90 41.98
N ARG A 5 11.72 15.45 42.09
CA ARG A 5 11.29 14.26 41.34
C ARG A 5 11.30 14.65 39.87
N GLN A 6 12.46 14.51 39.24
CA GLN A 6 12.54 14.40 37.79
C GLN A 6 11.63 13.24 37.39
N ASN A 7 10.47 13.55 36.81
CA ASN A 7 9.65 12.59 36.09
C ASN A 7 10.51 12.08 34.92
N PHE A 8 11.29 11.04 35.17
CA PHE A 8 11.82 10.19 34.11
C PHE A 8 10.60 9.54 33.45
N GLU A 9 10.07 10.17 32.41
CA GLU A 9 9.34 9.45 31.37
C GLU A 9 10.19 8.21 31.03
N PRO A 10 9.67 6.99 31.23
CA PRO A 10 10.45 5.79 30.97
C PRO A 10 10.97 5.87 29.53
N ALA A 11 12.28 5.65 29.34
CA ALA A 11 12.93 5.76 28.05
C ALA A 11 12.07 5.09 26.97
N GLN A 12 11.54 5.91 26.06
CA GLN A 12 10.52 5.47 25.12
C GLN A 12 11.10 4.33 24.27
N ARG A 13 10.60 3.11 24.48
CA ARG A 13 11.11 1.92 23.78
C ARG A 13 10.55 1.90 22.35
N TYR A 14 11.37 1.40 21.43
CA TYR A 14 11.01 1.21 20.04
C TYR A 14 11.24 -0.24 19.62
N TYR A 15 10.38 -0.72 18.72
CA TYR A 15 10.41 -2.07 18.20
C TYR A 15 10.45 -2.04 16.66
N LEU A 16 11.20 -2.98 16.08
CA LEU A 16 11.26 -3.17 14.64
C LEU A 16 9.95 -3.82 14.17
N ARG A 17 9.25 -3.12 13.29
CA ARG A 17 7.95 -3.51 12.76
C ARG A 17 8.03 -3.98 11.30
N ILE A 18 8.79 -3.25 10.48
CA ILE A 18 8.92 -3.53 9.04
C ILE A 18 10.40 -3.57 8.66
N HIS A 19 10.84 -4.72 8.17
CA HIS A 19 12.21 -4.91 7.69
C HIS A 19 12.51 -4.07 6.45
N LEU A 20 13.79 -3.74 6.25
CA LEU A 20 14.25 -2.90 5.15
C LEU A 20 13.80 -3.41 3.77
N TYR A 21 13.82 -4.73 3.55
CA TYR A 21 13.37 -5.34 2.30
C TYR A 21 11.94 -4.92 1.92
N HIS A 22 10.98 -5.07 2.84
CA HIS A 22 9.59 -4.69 2.58
C HIS A 22 9.40 -3.18 2.39
N ARG A 23 10.23 -2.37 3.07
CA ARG A 23 10.20 -0.90 2.91
C ARG A 23 10.69 -0.47 1.54
N LEU A 24 11.76 -1.09 1.04
CA LEU A 24 12.27 -0.86 -0.31
C LEU A 24 11.26 -1.32 -1.37
N LEU A 25 10.66 -2.50 -1.16
CA LEU A 25 9.63 -3.04 -2.04
C LEU A 25 8.40 -2.10 -2.10
N HIS A 26 7.95 -1.59 -0.96
CA HIS A 26 6.88 -0.60 -0.90
C HIS A 26 7.29 0.71 -1.60
N GLY A 27 8.53 1.17 -1.44
CA GLY A 27 9.04 2.34 -2.14
C GLY A 27 9.00 2.18 -3.67
N LEU A 28 9.39 1.01 -4.17
CA LEU A 28 9.31 0.67 -5.59
C LEU A 28 7.86 0.58 -6.07
N LEU A 29 6.98 -0.06 -5.30
CA LEU A 29 5.55 -0.15 -5.57
C LEU A 29 4.92 1.24 -5.66
N MET A 30 5.16 2.07 -4.66
CA MET A 30 4.66 3.45 -4.58
C MET A 30 5.10 4.27 -5.78
N ALA A 31 6.40 4.31 -6.08
CA ALA A 31 6.94 5.07 -7.20
C ALA A 31 6.38 4.59 -8.55
N SER A 32 6.31 3.27 -8.75
CA SER A 32 5.81 2.70 -10.00
C SER A 32 4.31 2.93 -10.17
N PHE A 33 3.52 2.80 -9.10
CA PHE A 33 2.08 3.05 -9.12
C PHE A 33 1.75 4.51 -9.43
N LEU A 34 2.42 5.46 -8.76
CA LEU A 34 2.26 6.89 -9.05
C LEU A 34 2.67 7.23 -10.49
N GLY A 35 3.77 6.65 -10.98
CA GLY A 35 4.19 6.80 -12.36
C GLY A 35 3.18 6.23 -13.37
N LEU A 36 2.62 5.06 -13.09
CA LEU A 36 1.55 4.45 -13.91
C LEU A 36 0.28 5.28 -13.91
N ALA A 37 -0.14 5.82 -12.76
CA ALA A 37 -1.29 6.72 -12.68
C ALA A 37 -1.02 8.02 -13.46
N ALA A 38 0.15 8.64 -13.27
CA ALA A 38 0.51 9.89 -13.93
C ALA A 38 0.62 9.76 -15.46
N THR A 39 1.01 8.59 -15.97
CA THR A 39 1.15 8.34 -17.42
C THR A 39 -0.10 7.70 -18.04
N GLY A 40 -0.81 6.85 -17.29
CA GLY A 40 -2.00 6.14 -17.76
C GLY A 40 -3.21 7.07 -17.91
N MET A 41 -3.35 8.07 -17.03
CA MET A 41 -4.50 8.97 -17.09
C MET A 41 -4.51 9.86 -18.34
N PRO A 42 -3.40 10.48 -18.76
CA PRO A 42 -3.35 11.15 -20.06
C PRO A 42 -3.62 10.23 -21.25
N LEU A 43 -3.22 8.95 -21.18
CA LEU A 43 -3.51 7.97 -22.25
C LEU A 43 -5.01 7.64 -22.32
N ARG A 44 -5.68 7.46 -21.17
CA ARG A 44 -7.12 7.21 -21.11
C ARG A 44 -7.92 8.40 -21.62
N PHE A 45 -7.66 9.59 -21.06
CA PHE A 45 -8.44 10.80 -21.33
C PHE A 45 -7.79 11.69 -22.40
N SER A 46 -7.26 11.06 -23.46
CA SER A 46 -6.41 11.72 -24.47
C SER A 46 -7.12 12.83 -25.27
N ASP A 47 -8.44 12.87 -25.22
CA ASP A 47 -9.33 13.88 -25.80
C ASP A 47 -9.44 15.16 -24.94
N LEU A 48 -9.11 15.09 -23.64
CA LEU A 48 -9.21 16.22 -22.73
C LEU A 48 -7.98 17.15 -22.82
N ALA A 49 -8.22 18.47 -22.82
CA ALA A 49 -7.16 19.47 -22.96
C ALA A 49 -6.05 19.39 -21.89
N TRP A 50 -6.40 19.02 -20.65
CA TRP A 50 -5.40 18.85 -19.59
C TRP A 50 -4.50 17.65 -19.84
N ALA A 51 -5.02 16.55 -20.40
CA ALA A 51 -4.25 15.36 -20.74
C ALA A 51 -3.26 15.64 -21.87
N VAL A 52 -3.70 16.38 -22.89
CA VAL A 52 -2.83 16.88 -23.98
C VAL A 52 -1.74 17.80 -23.43
N GLY A 53 -2.09 18.70 -22.50
CA GLY A 53 -1.12 19.58 -21.84
C GLY A 53 -0.05 18.80 -21.06
N VAL A 54 -0.45 17.79 -20.29
CA VAL A 54 0.48 16.90 -19.58
C VAL A 54 1.34 16.12 -20.57
N ALA A 55 0.75 15.59 -21.64
CA ALA A 55 1.50 14.90 -22.70
C ALA A 55 2.57 15.81 -23.31
N HIS A 56 2.24 17.05 -23.66
CA HIS A 56 3.21 17.99 -24.22
C HIS A 56 4.34 18.31 -23.23
N ALA A 57 4.02 18.53 -21.96
CA ALA A 57 5.02 18.78 -20.91
C ALA A 57 5.99 17.58 -20.72
N MET A 58 5.53 16.36 -21.00
CA MET A 58 6.33 15.13 -20.89
C MET A 58 7.03 14.72 -22.19
N GLY A 59 6.96 15.52 -23.27
CA GLY A 59 7.58 15.20 -24.56
C GLY A 59 6.69 14.46 -25.56
N GLY A 60 5.37 14.48 -25.34
CA GLY A 60 4.34 13.89 -26.19
C GLY A 60 3.85 12.51 -25.74
N PHE A 61 2.82 12.00 -26.40
CA PHE A 61 2.23 10.68 -26.08
C PHE A 61 3.20 9.51 -26.25
N GLY A 62 4.18 9.63 -27.16
CA GLY A 62 5.23 8.62 -27.32
C GLY A 62 6.11 8.50 -26.06
N ALA A 63 6.49 9.63 -25.46
CA ALA A 63 7.24 9.66 -24.21
C ALA A 63 6.39 9.15 -23.03
N ILE A 64 5.11 9.55 -22.95
CA ILE A 64 4.18 9.02 -21.96
C ILE A 64 4.10 7.49 -22.03
N LEU A 65 3.91 6.93 -23.24
CA LEU A 65 3.81 5.49 -23.42
C LEU A 65 5.11 4.77 -23.02
N PHE A 66 6.27 5.35 -23.33
CA PHE A 66 7.56 4.83 -22.90
C PHE A 66 7.69 4.78 -21.36
N PHE A 67 7.33 5.88 -20.67
CA PHE A 67 7.36 5.91 -19.22
C PHE A 67 6.34 4.97 -18.59
N HIS A 68 5.13 4.90 -19.14
CA HIS A 68 4.08 3.99 -18.68
C HIS A 68 4.56 2.53 -18.72
N LYS A 69 5.14 2.12 -19.85
CA LYS A 69 5.75 0.79 -20.04
C LYS A 69 6.92 0.53 -19.08
N SER A 70 7.74 1.54 -18.83
CA SER A 70 8.87 1.45 -17.88
C SER A 70 8.39 1.25 -16.45
N PHE A 71 7.39 2.01 -15.99
CA PHE A 71 6.79 1.82 -14.68
C PHE A 71 6.02 0.50 -14.57
N ALA A 72 5.37 0.04 -15.65
CA ALA A 72 4.73 -1.27 -15.69
C ALA A 72 5.74 -2.39 -15.47
N PHE A 73 6.92 -2.30 -16.10
CA PHE A 73 8.01 -3.24 -15.89
C PHE A 73 8.53 -3.22 -14.44
N LEU A 74 8.77 -2.03 -13.87
CA LEU A 74 9.20 -1.88 -12.47
C LEU A 74 8.18 -2.45 -11.48
N LEU A 75 6.89 -2.18 -11.69
CA LEU A 75 5.82 -2.72 -10.86
C LEU A 75 5.71 -4.25 -11.01
N THR A 76 5.91 -4.78 -12.22
CA THR A 76 5.94 -6.23 -12.46
C THR A 76 7.11 -6.89 -11.75
N LEU A 77 8.30 -6.27 -11.79
CA LEU A 77 9.47 -6.74 -11.03
C LEU A 77 9.16 -6.74 -9.53
N CYS A 78 8.57 -5.67 -9.01
CA CYS A 78 8.14 -5.58 -7.61
C CYS A 78 7.18 -6.73 -7.23
N PHE A 79 6.19 -7.01 -8.08
CA PHE A 79 5.24 -8.10 -7.88
C PHE A 79 5.91 -9.47 -7.80
N PHE A 80 6.82 -9.77 -8.72
CA PHE A 80 7.53 -11.06 -8.73
C PHE A 80 8.54 -11.18 -7.59
N LEU A 81 9.24 -10.10 -7.20
CA LEU A 81 10.09 -10.10 -6.00
C LEU A 81 9.27 -10.38 -4.73
N HIS A 82 8.06 -9.80 -4.65
CA HIS A 82 7.14 -10.08 -3.56
C HIS A 82 6.75 -11.56 -3.51
N ILE A 83 6.27 -12.12 -4.64
CA ILE A 83 5.90 -13.55 -4.73
C ILE A 83 7.09 -14.45 -4.40
N ALA A 84 8.28 -14.15 -4.92
CA ALA A 84 9.49 -14.91 -4.62
C ALA A 84 9.81 -14.88 -3.12
N SER A 85 9.62 -13.74 -2.45
CA SER A 85 9.83 -13.64 -1.00
C SER A 85 8.82 -14.47 -0.20
N VAL A 86 7.54 -14.45 -0.59
CA VAL A 86 6.49 -15.29 0.02
C VAL A 86 6.78 -16.78 -0.20
N PHE A 87 7.18 -17.15 -1.42
CA PHE A 87 7.54 -18.52 -1.77
C PHE A 87 8.75 -19.01 -0.96
N TYR A 88 9.79 -18.17 -0.86
CA TYR A 88 10.98 -18.48 -0.07
C TYR A 88 10.64 -18.72 1.41
N LEU A 89 9.85 -17.84 2.02
CA LEU A 89 9.44 -18.01 3.42
C LEU A 89 8.62 -19.29 3.61
N ALA A 90 7.64 -19.53 2.75
CA ALA A 90 6.75 -20.67 2.89
C ALA A 90 7.44 -22.03 2.64
N PHE A 91 8.18 -22.17 1.54
CA PHE A 91 8.64 -23.47 1.05
C PHE A 91 10.11 -23.74 1.36
N ILE A 92 10.94 -22.71 1.57
CA ILE A 92 12.37 -22.88 1.88
C ILE A 92 12.63 -22.72 3.38
N ARG A 93 12.02 -21.71 4.03
CA ARG A 93 12.11 -21.52 5.48
C ARG A 93 11.10 -22.33 6.28
N GLY A 94 10.07 -22.89 5.64
CA GLY A 94 9.02 -23.66 6.30
C GLY A 94 8.09 -22.79 7.17
N GLU A 95 8.06 -21.48 6.94
CA GLU A 95 7.23 -20.53 7.69
C GLU A 95 5.79 -20.57 7.16
N VAL A 96 5.07 -21.64 7.44
CA VAL A 96 3.65 -21.81 7.07
C VAL A 96 2.74 -20.70 7.63
N GLY A 97 3.23 -19.97 8.65
CA GLY A 97 2.61 -18.79 9.25
C GLY A 97 2.33 -17.65 8.26
N VAL A 98 2.99 -17.64 7.10
CA VAL A 98 2.76 -16.65 6.03
C VAL A 98 1.37 -16.82 5.40
N PHE A 99 0.83 -18.04 5.38
CA PHE A 99 -0.51 -18.31 4.84
C PHE A 99 -1.59 -18.36 5.92
N TRP A 100 -1.26 -18.73 7.16
CA TRP A 100 -2.24 -18.85 8.25
C TRP A 100 -1.70 -18.38 9.60
N GLY A 101 -2.55 -17.78 10.45
CA GLY A 101 -2.13 -17.29 11.77
C GLY A 101 -1.84 -15.77 11.83
N SER A 102 -1.32 -15.29 12.96
CA SER A 102 -1.07 -13.86 13.27
C SER A 102 -0.16 -13.16 12.26
N ALA A 103 0.84 -13.87 11.72
CA ALA A 103 1.78 -13.37 10.72
C ALA A 103 1.24 -13.29 9.28
N SER A 104 0.07 -13.88 8.99
CA SER A 104 -0.46 -14.01 7.64
C SER A 104 -1.24 -12.77 7.16
N MET A 105 -0.98 -12.38 5.91
CA MET A 105 -1.75 -11.39 5.16
C MET A 105 -2.97 -12.00 4.43
N VAL A 106 -3.13 -13.32 4.47
CA VAL A 106 -4.30 -14.01 3.90
C VAL A 106 -5.51 -13.75 4.82
N PRO A 107 -6.69 -13.36 4.27
CA PRO A 107 -7.90 -13.20 5.05
C PRO A 107 -8.31 -14.55 5.65
N GLN A 108 -8.67 -14.52 6.92
CA GLN A 108 -9.05 -15.66 7.74
C GLN A 108 -10.45 -15.40 8.31
N PRO A 109 -11.18 -16.45 8.73
CA PRO A 109 -12.52 -16.29 9.32
C PRO A 109 -12.56 -15.31 10.51
N ARG A 110 -11.47 -15.21 11.28
CA ARG A 110 -11.35 -14.23 12.38
C ARG A 110 -11.43 -12.78 11.89
N ASP A 111 -10.95 -12.46 10.69
CA ASP A 111 -10.97 -11.10 10.15
C ASP A 111 -12.41 -10.62 9.93
N PHE A 112 -13.31 -11.53 9.53
CA PHE A 112 -14.74 -11.24 9.44
C PHE A 112 -15.36 -10.99 10.83
N VAL A 113 -14.99 -11.79 11.83
CA VAL A 113 -15.43 -11.58 13.22
C VAL A 113 -14.91 -10.24 13.77
N GLU A 114 -13.66 -9.90 13.49
CA GLU A 114 -13.06 -8.61 13.86
C GLU A 114 -13.79 -7.44 13.20
N MET A 115 -14.11 -7.55 11.91
CA MET A 115 -14.90 -6.57 11.18
C MET A 115 -16.27 -6.36 11.85
N LEU A 116 -17.00 -7.44 12.16
CA LEU A 116 -18.30 -7.34 12.84
C LEU A 116 -18.18 -6.71 14.24
N ARG A 117 -17.16 -7.08 15.02
CA ARG A 117 -16.88 -6.47 16.32
C ARG A 117 -16.55 -4.98 16.18
N HIS A 118 -15.82 -4.61 15.13
CA HIS A 118 -15.46 -3.23 14.86
C HIS A 118 -16.71 -2.40 14.53
N PHE A 119 -17.61 -2.91 13.68
CA PHE A 119 -18.92 -2.28 13.45
C PHE A 119 -19.73 -2.13 14.74
N ARG A 120 -19.82 -3.20 15.56
CA ARG A 120 -20.53 -3.12 16.85
C ARG A 120 -19.94 -2.04 17.76
N TRP A 121 -18.62 -1.93 17.83
CA TRP A 121 -17.96 -0.89 18.61
C TRP A 121 -18.27 0.52 18.08
N PHE A 122 -18.27 0.72 16.76
CA PHE A 122 -18.68 2.01 16.16
C PHE A 122 -20.10 2.43 16.56
N PHE A 123 -21.02 1.47 16.70
CA PHE A 123 -22.38 1.73 17.17
C PHE A 123 -22.54 1.69 18.70
N GLY A 124 -21.44 1.63 19.46
CA GLY A 124 -21.48 1.59 20.93
C GLY A 124 -21.98 0.25 21.52
N MET A 125 -22.10 -0.78 20.70
CA MET A 125 -22.68 -2.10 21.04
C MET A 125 -21.61 -3.13 21.49
N GLY A 126 -20.40 -2.69 21.82
CA GLY A 126 -19.32 -3.57 22.27
C GLY A 126 -18.01 -2.85 22.55
N PRO A 127 -17.03 -3.54 23.16
CA PRO A 127 -15.71 -2.98 23.40
C PRO A 127 -14.93 -2.80 22.10
N LYS A 128 -13.92 -1.92 22.12
CA LYS A 128 -12.99 -1.74 21.00
C LYS A 128 -12.30 -3.08 20.68
N PRO A 129 -12.26 -3.53 19.42
CA PRO A 129 -11.57 -4.77 19.06
C PRO A 129 -10.08 -4.69 19.38
N GLN A 130 -9.52 -5.81 19.85
CA GLN A 130 -8.09 -5.97 20.09
C GLN A 130 -7.43 -6.47 18.79
N PHE A 131 -6.91 -5.55 17.98
CA PHE A 131 -6.32 -5.90 16.70
C PHE A 131 -4.94 -6.56 16.87
N GLY A 132 -4.70 -7.58 16.05
CA GLY A 132 -3.40 -8.25 15.96
C GLY A 132 -2.45 -7.57 14.99
N ARG A 133 -1.44 -8.34 14.57
CA ARG A 133 -0.37 -7.88 13.67
C ARG A 133 -0.89 -7.17 12.43
N PHE A 134 -1.91 -7.72 11.78
CA PHE A 134 -2.57 -7.11 10.62
C PHE A 134 -4.05 -7.03 10.89
N THR A 135 -4.65 -5.88 10.63
CA THR A 135 -6.10 -5.70 10.77
C THR A 135 -6.81 -6.22 9.52
N TYR A 136 -8.11 -6.50 9.64
CA TYR A 136 -8.90 -6.96 8.49
C TYR A 136 -8.86 -5.97 7.31
N TRP A 137 -8.82 -4.66 7.57
CA TRP A 137 -8.77 -3.65 6.50
C TRP A 137 -7.39 -3.57 5.86
N GLU A 138 -6.30 -3.83 6.57
CA GLU A 138 -4.95 -3.88 5.99
C GLU A 138 -4.79 -5.09 5.08
N LYS A 139 -5.37 -6.23 5.45
CA LYS A 139 -5.43 -7.40 4.59
C LYS A 139 -6.28 -7.13 3.36
N PHE A 140 -7.43 -6.50 3.53
CA PHE A 140 -8.29 -6.09 2.41
C PHE A 140 -7.55 -5.15 1.46
N ASP A 141 -6.86 -4.14 1.99
CA ASP A 141 -6.04 -3.19 1.23
C ASP A 141 -4.94 -3.90 0.43
N TYR A 142 -4.20 -4.81 1.09
CA TYR A 142 -3.18 -5.65 0.44
C TYR A 142 -3.76 -6.50 -0.70
N TRP A 143 -4.90 -7.16 -0.50
CA TRP A 143 -5.48 -8.05 -1.52
C TRP A 143 -6.16 -7.30 -2.66
N ALA A 144 -6.79 -6.15 -2.38
CA ALA A 144 -7.34 -5.27 -3.40
C ALA A 144 -6.23 -4.85 -4.38
N VAL A 145 -5.08 -4.42 -3.87
CA VAL A 145 -3.93 -4.04 -4.69
C VAL A 145 -3.33 -5.27 -5.39
N PHE A 146 -3.15 -6.39 -4.69
CA PHE A 146 -2.55 -7.59 -5.26
C PHE A 146 -3.34 -8.12 -6.47
N TRP A 147 -4.67 -8.19 -6.38
CA TRP A 147 -5.52 -8.61 -7.49
C TRP A 147 -5.60 -7.56 -8.60
N GLY A 148 -5.72 -6.28 -8.25
CA GLY A 148 -5.71 -5.18 -9.24
C GLY A 148 -4.43 -5.19 -10.07
N MET A 149 -3.27 -5.40 -9.43
CA MET A 149 -1.99 -5.54 -10.13
C MET A 149 -1.97 -6.72 -11.11
N ALA A 150 -2.56 -7.87 -10.74
CA ALA A 150 -2.66 -9.01 -11.63
C ALA A 150 -3.56 -8.72 -12.85
N ILE A 151 -4.74 -8.14 -12.63
CA ILE A 151 -5.72 -7.84 -13.69
C ILE A 151 -5.18 -6.78 -14.65
N ILE A 152 -4.71 -5.64 -14.13
CA ILE A 152 -4.13 -4.55 -14.92
C ILE A 152 -2.84 -5.02 -15.61
N GLY A 153 -2.00 -5.80 -14.92
CA GLY A 153 -0.76 -6.33 -15.46
C GLY A 153 -1.01 -7.26 -16.65
N ILE A 154 -1.87 -8.28 -16.48
CA ILE A 154 -2.19 -9.24 -17.54
C ILE A 154 -2.77 -8.51 -18.75
N THR A 155 -3.77 -7.64 -18.53
CA THR A 155 -4.40 -6.89 -19.62
C THR A 155 -3.42 -5.94 -20.31
N GLY A 156 -2.56 -5.27 -19.56
CA GLY A 156 -1.52 -4.39 -20.09
C GLY A 156 -0.52 -5.13 -20.98
N TYR A 157 -0.09 -6.34 -20.57
CA TYR A 157 0.81 -7.15 -21.37
C TYR A 157 0.17 -7.72 -22.63
N VAL A 158 -1.12 -8.07 -22.59
CA VAL A 158 -1.88 -8.45 -23.80
C VAL A 158 -1.90 -7.30 -24.81
N MET A 159 -2.12 -6.06 -24.37
CA MET A 159 -2.07 -4.89 -25.24
C MET A 159 -0.66 -4.55 -25.72
N TRP A 160 0.34 -4.62 -24.84
CA TRP A 160 1.73 -4.30 -25.19
C TRP A 160 2.28 -5.29 -26.23
N PHE A 161 2.05 -6.59 -26.04
CA PHE A 161 2.50 -7.64 -26.96
C PHE A 161 1.39 -8.08 -27.92
N SER A 162 0.58 -7.14 -28.40
CA SER A 162 -0.60 -7.42 -29.22
C SER A 162 -0.29 -8.21 -30.50
N SER A 163 0.88 -8.02 -31.11
CA SER A 163 1.31 -8.82 -32.27
C SER A 163 1.51 -10.30 -31.93
N PHE A 164 2.03 -10.63 -30.75
CA PHE A 164 2.19 -12.01 -30.31
C PHE A 164 0.83 -12.63 -29.99
N PHE A 165 0.03 -11.96 -29.16
CA PHE A 165 -1.28 -12.46 -28.76
C PHE A 165 -2.29 -12.50 -29.90
N GLY A 166 -2.20 -11.60 -30.87
CA GLY A 166 -3.08 -11.53 -32.03
C GLY A 166 -2.93 -12.71 -33.00
N SER A 167 -1.88 -13.53 -32.85
CA SER A 167 -1.71 -14.76 -33.63
C SER A 167 -2.65 -15.90 -33.20
N PHE A 168 -3.22 -15.83 -31.99
CA PHE A 168 -4.11 -16.89 -31.46
C PHE A 168 -5.33 -16.36 -30.66
N LEU A 169 -5.37 -15.08 -30.29
CA LEU A 169 -6.54 -14.47 -29.66
C LEU A 169 -7.45 -13.81 -30.69
N PRO A 170 -8.79 -13.91 -30.52
CA PRO A 170 -9.73 -13.22 -31.39
C PRO A 170 -9.71 -11.70 -31.13
N GLY A 171 -9.94 -10.92 -32.19
CA GLY A 171 -9.85 -9.45 -32.15
C GLY A 171 -10.70 -8.77 -31.07
N TRP A 172 -11.90 -9.30 -30.77
CA TRP A 172 -12.79 -8.73 -29.73
C TRP A 172 -12.18 -8.76 -28.34
N LEU A 173 -11.24 -9.68 -28.07
CA LEU A 173 -10.61 -9.80 -26.76
C LEU A 173 -9.69 -8.61 -26.47
N PHE A 174 -9.14 -7.94 -27.48
CA PHE A 174 -8.36 -6.72 -27.30
C PHE A 174 -9.23 -5.54 -26.84
N ASN A 175 -10.48 -5.45 -27.29
CA ASN A 175 -11.42 -4.44 -26.83
C ASN A 175 -11.76 -4.65 -25.35
N ILE A 176 -12.01 -5.90 -24.95
CA ILE A 176 -12.25 -6.26 -23.55
C ILE A 176 -11.02 -5.99 -22.69
N THR A 177 -9.85 -6.34 -23.21
CA THR A 177 -8.58 -6.10 -22.51
C THR A 177 -8.38 -4.61 -22.25
N LEU A 178 -8.63 -3.76 -23.24
CA LEU A 178 -8.57 -2.31 -23.10
C LEU A 178 -9.58 -1.80 -22.06
N LEU A 179 -10.82 -2.26 -22.13
CA LEU A 179 -11.87 -1.88 -21.19
C LEU A 179 -11.50 -2.24 -19.74
N ILE A 180 -11.17 -3.52 -19.50
CA ILE A 180 -10.80 -4.01 -18.17
C ILE A 180 -9.57 -3.27 -17.66
N HIS A 181 -8.54 -3.08 -18.49
CA HIS A 181 -7.33 -2.38 -18.07
C HIS A 181 -7.64 -0.94 -17.64
N ALA A 182 -8.42 -0.22 -18.45
CA ALA A 182 -8.71 1.18 -18.22
C ALA A 182 -9.62 1.39 -17.00
N ASP A 183 -10.62 0.54 -16.79
CA ASP A 183 -11.57 0.66 -15.68
C ASP A 183 -10.96 0.17 -14.36
N GLU A 184 -10.23 -0.95 -14.39
CA GLU A 184 -9.54 -1.45 -13.20
C GLU A 184 -8.42 -0.49 -12.77
N ALA A 185 -7.71 0.14 -13.72
CA ALA A 185 -6.71 1.16 -13.39
C ALA A 185 -7.33 2.37 -12.70
N LEU A 186 -8.52 2.81 -13.12
CA LEU A 186 -9.25 3.90 -12.48
C LEU A 186 -9.70 3.51 -11.06
N LEU A 187 -10.27 2.31 -10.92
CA LEU A 187 -10.66 1.74 -9.64
C LEU A 187 -9.48 1.65 -8.67
N ALA A 188 -8.33 1.14 -9.14
CA ALA A 188 -7.12 1.04 -8.34
C ALA A 188 -6.62 2.42 -7.89
N VAL A 189 -6.60 3.42 -8.78
CA VAL A 189 -6.20 4.80 -8.46
C VAL A 189 -7.11 5.40 -7.40
N TRP A 190 -8.43 5.27 -7.57
CA TRP A 190 -9.38 5.78 -6.58
C TRP A 190 -9.26 5.05 -5.25
N PHE A 191 -9.13 3.74 -5.27
CA PHE A 191 -8.97 2.93 -4.07
C PHE A 191 -7.72 3.34 -3.27
N ILE A 192 -6.56 3.47 -3.92
CA ILE A 192 -5.32 3.87 -3.25
C ILE A 192 -5.43 5.30 -2.69
N PHE A 193 -5.88 6.26 -3.49
CA PHE A 193 -5.88 7.66 -3.06
C PHE A 193 -6.99 8.00 -2.06
N THR A 194 -8.03 7.16 -1.96
CA THR A 194 -9.07 7.32 -0.94
C THR A 194 -8.85 6.39 0.24
N ILE A 195 -9.02 5.08 0.05
CA ILE A 195 -9.05 4.09 1.14
C ILE A 195 -7.66 3.86 1.73
N HIS A 196 -6.65 3.59 0.91
CA HIS A 196 -5.29 3.32 1.41
C HIS A 196 -4.69 4.56 2.10
N PHE A 197 -4.79 5.74 1.46
CA PHE A 197 -4.31 6.99 2.05
C PHE A 197 -5.07 7.36 3.32
N PHE A 198 -6.40 7.18 3.35
CA PHE A 198 -7.17 7.42 4.57
C PHE A 198 -6.67 6.55 5.72
N ASN A 199 -6.55 5.25 5.46
CA ASN A 199 -6.06 4.28 6.43
C ASN A 199 -4.63 4.59 6.89
N SER A 200 -3.75 5.03 6.01
CA SER A 200 -2.33 5.21 6.33
C SER A 200 -2.00 6.60 6.88
N HIS A 201 -2.80 7.62 6.60
CA HIS A 201 -2.43 9.03 6.85
C HIS A 201 -3.50 9.85 7.55
N PHE A 202 -4.78 9.52 7.39
CA PHE A 202 -5.89 10.36 7.90
C PHE A 202 -6.65 9.75 9.07
N ARG A 203 -6.38 8.51 9.46
CA ARG A 203 -6.91 7.98 10.73
C ARG A 203 -6.42 8.84 11.90
N PRO A 204 -7.27 9.14 12.90
CA PRO A 204 -6.91 10.00 14.04
C PRO A 204 -5.60 9.61 14.73
N GLU A 205 -5.32 8.31 14.82
CA GLU A 205 -4.11 7.78 15.47
C GLU A 205 -2.83 7.96 14.63
N LYS A 206 -2.97 8.18 13.32
CA LYS A 206 -1.87 8.31 12.35
C LYS A 206 -1.69 9.71 11.82
N PHE A 207 -2.67 10.58 12.01
CA PHE A 207 -2.62 11.94 11.49
C PHE A 207 -1.39 12.70 12.05
N PRO A 208 -0.65 13.42 11.20
CA PRO A 208 -0.89 13.68 9.78
C PRO A 208 -0.26 12.65 8.81
N MET A 209 0.50 11.68 9.31
CA MET A 209 1.26 10.72 8.49
C MET A 209 1.78 9.55 9.33
N ASP A 210 1.50 8.30 8.94
CA ASP A 210 2.23 7.15 9.46
C ASP A 210 3.63 7.04 8.82
N LEU A 211 4.67 7.06 9.66
CA LEU A 211 6.07 6.96 9.24
C LEU A 211 6.66 5.54 9.37
N VAL A 212 5.88 4.56 9.82
CA VAL A 212 6.36 3.20 10.06
C VAL A 212 6.87 2.54 8.78
N ILE A 213 6.24 2.78 7.63
CA ILE A 213 6.74 2.25 6.34
C ILE A 213 8.08 2.87 5.93
N PHE A 214 8.31 4.13 6.29
CA PHE A 214 9.57 4.82 5.99
C PHE A 214 10.67 4.50 6.98
N THR A 215 10.35 4.24 8.24
CA THR A 215 11.35 4.05 9.31
C THR A 215 11.56 2.59 9.68
N GLY A 216 10.52 1.76 9.53
CA GLY A 216 10.45 0.39 10.00
C GLY A 216 10.23 0.25 11.50
N ARG A 217 10.08 1.35 12.25
CA ARG A 217 10.12 1.36 13.71
C ARG A 217 8.82 1.89 14.29
N LEU A 218 8.37 1.26 15.37
CA LEU A 218 7.15 1.60 16.10
C LEU A 218 7.47 1.83 17.57
N SER A 219 6.92 2.87 18.19
CA SER A 219 7.08 3.06 19.63
C SER A 219 6.26 2.03 20.42
N GLU A 220 6.69 1.69 21.63
CA GLU A 220 5.96 0.77 22.51
C GLU A 220 4.52 1.22 22.77
N ARG A 221 4.30 2.52 23.00
CA ARG A 221 2.97 3.09 23.17
C ARG A 221 2.08 2.79 21.96
N GLN A 222 2.57 3.04 20.75
CA GLN A 222 1.82 2.75 19.52
C GLN A 222 1.56 1.26 19.33
N LEU A 223 2.53 0.40 19.63
CA LEU A 223 2.35 -1.05 19.56
C LEU A 223 1.24 -1.52 20.52
N ARG A 224 1.23 -1.02 21.76
CA ARG A 224 0.20 -1.34 22.76
C ARG A 224 -1.19 -0.82 22.38
N GLU A 225 -1.29 0.40 21.86
CA GLU A 225 -2.57 1.05 21.56
C GLU A 225 -3.18 0.59 20.24
N GLU A 226 -2.36 0.37 19.21
CA GLU A 226 -2.82 0.04 17.87
C GLU A 226 -2.81 -1.47 17.59
N ARG A 227 -1.91 -2.23 18.23
CA ARG A 227 -1.72 -3.68 18.05
C ARG A 227 -1.71 -4.44 19.37
N PRO A 228 -2.74 -4.24 20.22
CA PRO A 228 -2.77 -4.82 21.56
C PRO A 228 -2.63 -6.34 21.55
N ALA A 229 -3.22 -7.06 20.59
CA ALA A 229 -3.10 -8.51 20.53
C ALA A 229 -1.69 -8.96 20.10
N GLU A 230 -1.05 -8.25 19.16
CA GLU A 230 0.37 -8.51 18.80
C GLU A 230 1.29 -8.23 19.99
N TYR A 231 1.04 -7.15 20.73
CA TYR A 231 1.83 -6.80 21.90
C TYR A 231 1.76 -7.86 22.99
N GLN A 232 0.57 -8.41 23.27
CA GLN A 232 0.40 -9.49 24.25
C GLN A 232 1.07 -10.79 23.78
N GLU A 233 0.90 -11.17 22.52
CA GLU A 233 1.56 -12.34 21.92
C GLU A 233 3.09 -12.24 22.07
N LEU A 234 3.69 -11.09 21.74
CA LEU A 234 5.13 -10.87 21.88
C LEU A 234 5.62 -10.84 23.34
N LEU A 235 4.76 -10.45 24.29
CA LEU A 235 5.06 -10.51 25.72
C LEU A 235 5.07 -11.94 26.24
N GLU A 236 4.04 -12.70 25.90
CA GLU A 236 3.86 -14.10 26.34
C GLU A 236 4.96 -15.01 25.77
N GLU A 237 5.40 -14.75 24.53
CA GLU A 237 6.51 -15.45 23.89
C GLU A 237 7.90 -15.00 24.41
N GLY A 238 7.98 -13.89 25.14
CA GLY A 238 9.26 -13.30 25.55
C GLY A 238 10.09 -12.74 24.40
N SER A 239 9.46 -12.45 23.24
CA SER A 239 10.14 -12.07 22.01
C SER A 239 10.28 -10.54 21.81
N LEU A 240 9.68 -9.71 22.67
CA LEU A 240 9.77 -8.24 22.58
C LEU A 240 11.20 -7.68 22.56
N GLU A 241 12.10 -8.18 23.42
CA GLU A 241 13.48 -7.69 23.46
C GLU A 241 14.26 -8.08 22.19
N SER A 242 13.88 -9.17 21.51
CA SER A 242 14.53 -9.61 20.26
C SER A 242 14.30 -8.66 19.09
N ILE A 243 13.18 -7.93 19.11
CA ILE A 243 12.82 -6.95 18.07
C ILE A 243 13.07 -5.50 18.52
N ARG A 244 13.70 -5.30 19.68
CA ARG A 244 13.99 -3.97 20.21
C ARG A 244 14.96 -3.22 19.30
N THR A 245 14.73 -1.93 19.12
CA THR A 245 15.55 -1.04 18.29
C THR A 245 15.62 0.35 18.90
N ASP A 246 16.59 1.15 18.45
CA ASP A 246 16.65 2.59 18.76
C ASP A 246 15.50 3.36 18.12
N SER A 247 15.23 4.57 18.63
CA SER A 247 14.31 5.50 17.98
C SER A 247 14.74 5.82 16.54
N PRO A 248 13.80 6.02 15.60
CA PRO A 248 14.16 6.29 14.22
C PRO A 248 14.97 7.59 14.10
N PRO A 249 16.09 7.60 13.36
CA PRO A 249 16.94 8.77 13.26
C PRO A 249 16.18 9.94 12.62
N LEU A 250 16.48 11.17 13.07
CA LEU A 250 15.74 12.37 12.67
C LEU A 250 15.71 12.58 11.15
N TRP A 251 16.82 12.32 10.46
CA TRP A 251 16.88 12.46 9.00
C TRP A 251 15.88 11.52 8.31
N LEU A 252 15.71 10.29 8.80
CA LEU A 252 14.81 9.29 8.20
C LEU A 252 13.35 9.64 8.47
N ARG A 253 13.05 10.18 9.66
CA ARG A 253 11.72 10.71 9.98
C ARG A 253 11.37 11.89 9.08
N ASN A 254 12.30 12.82 8.89
CA ASN A 254 12.08 14.00 8.04
C ASN A 254 11.95 13.61 6.57
N PHE A 255 12.78 12.68 6.09
CA PHE A 255 12.65 12.09 4.76
C PHE A 255 11.27 11.46 4.55
N GLY A 256 10.82 10.60 5.47
CA GLY A 256 9.52 9.96 5.39
C GLY A 256 8.36 10.96 5.39
N ARG A 257 8.46 12.05 6.16
CA ARG A 257 7.47 13.14 6.12
C ARG A 257 7.42 13.82 4.77
N ILE A 258 8.57 14.28 4.25
CA ILE A 258 8.63 15.00 2.98
C ILE A 258 8.08 14.12 1.85
N ILE A 259 8.59 12.89 1.72
CA ILE A 259 8.14 11.97 0.67
C ILE A 259 6.68 11.61 0.84
N GLY A 260 6.24 11.26 2.06
CA GLY A 260 4.85 10.91 2.36
C GLY A 260 3.89 12.04 1.99
N PHE A 261 4.18 13.29 2.39
CA PHE A 261 3.35 14.43 2.03
C PHE A 261 3.34 14.70 0.53
N SER A 262 4.49 14.63 -0.14
CA SER A 262 4.56 14.80 -1.61
C SER A 262 3.72 13.75 -2.34
N VAL A 263 3.77 12.50 -1.90
CA VAL A 263 2.99 11.39 -2.46
C VAL A 263 1.49 11.60 -2.23
N VAL A 264 1.10 11.98 -1.01
CA VAL A 264 -0.31 12.23 -0.67
C VAL A 264 -0.88 13.38 -1.50
N VAL A 265 -0.16 14.51 -1.58
CA VAL A 265 -0.58 15.66 -2.39
C VAL A 265 -0.69 15.26 -3.87
N THR A 266 0.31 14.57 -4.41
CA THR A 266 0.29 14.12 -5.81
C THR A 266 -0.87 13.16 -6.08
N GLY A 267 -1.12 12.21 -5.17
CA GLY A 267 -2.22 11.27 -5.30
C GLY A 267 -3.59 11.96 -5.26
N PHE A 268 -3.81 12.92 -4.36
CA PHE A 268 -5.08 13.68 -4.36
C PHE A 268 -5.26 14.58 -5.59
N LEU A 269 -4.18 15.15 -6.13
CA LEU A 269 -4.25 15.86 -7.40
C LEU A 269 -4.67 14.94 -8.55
N LEU A 270 -4.05 13.75 -8.66
CA LEU A 270 -4.43 12.75 -9.65
C LEU A 270 -5.86 12.23 -9.43
N PHE A 271 -6.27 12.00 -8.19
CA PHE A 271 -7.64 11.64 -7.85
C PHE A 271 -8.63 12.72 -8.32
N GLY A 272 -8.38 13.99 -8.02
CA GLY A 272 -9.24 15.09 -8.43
C GLY A 272 -9.34 15.21 -9.96
N LEU A 273 -8.22 15.11 -10.68
CA LEU A 273 -8.20 15.14 -12.15
C LEU A 273 -9.01 13.99 -12.76
N THR A 274 -8.83 12.78 -12.23
CA THR A 274 -9.51 11.59 -12.76
C THR A 274 -10.99 11.57 -12.43
N LEU A 275 -11.37 12.02 -11.23
CA LEU A 275 -12.77 12.18 -10.86
C LEU A 275 -13.46 13.23 -11.74
N LEU A 276 -12.83 14.37 -11.98
CA LEU A 276 -13.37 15.42 -12.85
C LEU A 276 -13.48 14.97 -14.31
N ALA A 277 -12.51 14.20 -14.81
CA ALA A 277 -12.53 13.63 -16.15
C ALA A 277 -13.68 12.62 -16.29
N PHE A 278 -13.81 11.70 -15.33
CA PHE A 278 -14.87 10.70 -15.32
C PHE A 278 -16.28 11.31 -15.26
N LEU A 279 -16.47 12.40 -14.49
CA LEU A 279 -17.76 13.09 -14.40
C LEU A 279 -18.14 13.89 -15.67
N ARG A 280 -17.22 14.02 -16.63
CA ARG A 280 -17.44 14.72 -17.90
C ARG A 280 -17.60 13.76 -19.09
N GLU A 281 -17.30 12.48 -18.91
CA GLU A 281 -17.66 11.40 -19.86
C GLU A 281 -19.19 11.19 -19.85
#